data_AF-A0A3D5IUT6-F1
#
_entry.id   AF-A0A3D5IUT6-F1
#
_cell.length_a   1.000
_cell.length_b   1.000
_cell.length_c   1.000
_cell.angle_alpha   90.00
_cell.angle_beta   90.00
_cell.angle_gamma   90.00
#
_symmetry.space_group_name_H-M   'P 1'
#
loop_
_entity.id
_entity.type
_entity.pdbx_description
1 polymer ?
#
loop_
_entity_poly.entity_id
_entity_poly.type
_entity_poly.pdbx_seq_one_letter_code
_entity_poly.pdbx_strand_id
1 'polypeptide(L)'
;MDIENKIYTLREELQHHNYQYYVLDNPEISDYDFDMKLKELQELEEKHPEFNDPNSPTQRVGGAVTKNFTTVVHDYRMYSLSNSYSKEELQDWETRIRKLVDG
;
A
#
# COMPACT_ATOMS: atom_id res chain seq x y z
N MET A 1 -1.45 -18.83 25.61
CA MET A 1 -1.07 -18.51 24.22
C MET A 1 0.32 -17.91 24.30
N ASP A 2 1.24 -18.40 23.49
CA ASP A 2 2.61 -17.88 23.46
C ASP A 2 2.61 -16.41 22.99
N ILE A 3 3.55 -15.61 23.49
CA ILE A 3 3.65 -14.18 23.17
C ILE A 3 3.94 -13.98 21.68
N GLU A 4 4.83 -14.82 21.14
CA GLU A 4 5.15 -14.87 19.71
C GLU A 4 3.89 -15.06 18.87
N ASN A 5 3.09 -16.09 19.18
CA ASN A 5 1.84 -16.36 18.48
C ASN A 5 0.86 -15.19 18.56
N LYS A 6 0.78 -14.51 19.71
CA LYS A 6 -0.11 -13.35 19.87
C LYS A 6 0.31 -12.18 18.97
N ILE A 7 1.61 -11.89 18.87
CA ILE A 7 2.15 -10.86 17.99
C ILE A 7 1.83 -11.20 16.53
N TYR A 8 2.06 -12.45 16.10
CA TYR A 8 1.77 -12.86 14.73
C TYR A 8 0.28 -12.76 14.39
N THR A 9 -0.61 -13.21 15.28
CA THR A 9 -2.05 -13.10 15.06
C THR A 9 -2.50 -11.63 14.95
N LEU A 10 -2.00 -10.74 15.82
CA LEU A 10 -2.33 -9.32 15.74
C LEU A 10 -1.84 -8.68 14.43
N ARG A 11 -0.65 -9.06 13.96
CA ARG A 11 -0.12 -8.59 12.66
C ARG A 11 -1.01 -9.02 11.50
N GLU A 12 -1.40 -10.29 11.46
CA GLU A 12 -2.28 -10.84 10.43
C GLU A 12 -3.65 -10.16 10.44
N GLU A 13 -4.27 -10.01 11.62
CA GLU A 13 -5.56 -9.31 11.76
C GLU A 13 -5.49 -7.86 11.27
N LEU A 14 -4.47 -7.11 11.72
CA LEU A 14 -4.29 -5.71 11.32
C LEU A 14 -3.98 -5.58 9.82
N GLN A 15 -3.25 -6.52 9.22
CA GLN A 15 -3.03 -6.54 7.76
C GLN A 15 -4.32 -6.83 6.99
N HIS A 16 -5.14 -7.77 7.47
CA HIS A 16 -6.45 -8.05 6.89
C HIS A 16 -7.34 -6.81 6.96
N HIS A 17 -7.45 -6.16 8.12
CA HIS A 17 -8.26 -4.94 8.25
C HIS A 17 -7.73 -3.78 7.39
N ASN A 18 -6.41 -3.61 7.27
CA ASN A 18 -5.83 -2.65 6.34
C ASN A 18 -6.21 -2.94 4.88
N TYR A 19 -6.20 -4.21 4.47
CA TYR A 19 -6.62 -4.59 3.12
C TYR A 19 -8.11 -4.32 2.88
N GLN A 20 -8.96 -4.68 3.84
CA GLN A 20 -10.40 -4.38 3.80
C GLN A 20 -10.66 -2.87 3.68
N TYR A 21 -9.96 -2.05 4.45
CA TYR A 21 -10.12 -0.60 4.46
C TYR A 21 -9.56 0.06 3.19
N TYR A 22 -8.29 -0.18 2.86
CA TYR A 22 -7.58 0.56 1.80
C TYR A 22 -7.75 -0.02 0.39
N VAL A 23 -8.11 -1.30 0.25
CA VAL A 23 -8.21 -1.97 -1.06
C VAL A 23 -9.64 -2.34 -1.40
N LEU A 24 -10.40 -2.89 -0.45
CA LEU A 24 -11.76 -3.34 -0.72
C LEU A 24 -12.85 -2.32 -0.41
N ASP A 25 -12.52 -1.21 0.26
CA ASP A 25 -13.50 -0.22 0.75
C ASP A 25 -14.65 -0.86 1.56
N ASN A 26 -14.31 -1.89 2.36
CA ASN A 26 -15.25 -2.69 3.12
C ASN A 26 -14.76 -2.91 4.57
N PRO A 27 -14.71 -1.86 5.41
CA PRO A 27 -14.19 -1.97 6.77
C PRO A 27 -15.04 -2.92 7.63
N GLU A 28 -14.38 -3.91 8.23
CA GLU A 28 -15.02 -4.90 9.10
C GLU A 28 -15.10 -4.46 10.57
N ILE A 29 -14.23 -3.54 10.97
CA ILE A 29 -14.15 -3.00 12.33
C ILE A 29 -14.11 -1.47 12.30
N SER A 30 -14.44 -0.85 13.43
CA SER A 30 -14.34 0.59 13.58
C SER A 30 -12.88 1.06 13.70
N ASP A 31 -12.63 2.33 13.37
CA ASP A 31 -11.31 2.96 13.56
C ASP A 31 -10.81 2.82 15.01
N TYR A 32 -11.70 2.94 16.00
CA TYR A 32 -11.36 2.77 17.40
C TYR A 32 -10.86 1.35 17.73
N ASP A 33 -11.54 0.32 17.21
CA ASP A 33 -11.14 -1.07 17.45
C ASP A 33 -9.81 -1.39 16.78
N PHE A 34 -9.58 -0.82 15.58
CA PHE A 34 -8.32 -0.93 14.87
C PHE A 34 -7.18 -0.27 15.65
N ASP A 35 -7.38 0.98 16.10
CA ASP A 35 -6.39 1.74 16.88
C ASP A 35 -6.03 1.01 18.18
N MET A 36 -7.02 0.39 18.83
CA MET A 36 -6.77 -0.37 20.05
C MET A 36 -5.92 -1.62 19.81
N LYS A 37 -6.20 -2.38 18.74
CA LYS A 37 -5.40 -3.53 18.32
C LYS A 37 -3.97 -3.11 17.93
N LEU A 38 -3.86 -1.99 17.21
CA LEU A 38 -2.56 -1.46 16.79
C LEU A 38 -1.71 -1.05 17.99
N LYS A 39 -2.31 -0.39 18.99
CA LYS A 39 -1.64 -0.02 20.24
C LYS A 39 -1.20 -1.25 21.03
N GLU A 40 -2.03 -2.28 21.11
CA GLU A 40 -1.67 -3.55 21.75
C GLU A 40 -0.45 -4.19 21.05
N LEU A 41 -0.44 -4.22 19.72
CA LEU A 41 0.70 -4.72 18.96
C LEU A 41 1.97 -3.91 19.22
N GLN A 42 1.88 -2.57 19.24
CA GLN A 42 3.01 -1.69 19.57
C GLN A 42 3.60 -2.00 20.95
N GLU A 43 2.75 -2.12 21.98
CA GLU A 43 3.21 -2.43 23.33
C GLU A 43 3.88 -3.81 23.44
N LEU A 44 3.42 -4.79 22.67
CA LEU A 44 4.02 -6.12 22.63
C LEU A 44 5.38 -6.09 21.92
N GLU A 45 5.49 -5.42 20.77
CA GLU A 45 6.74 -5.30 20.01
C GLU A 45 7.80 -4.48 20.76
N GLU A 46 7.41 -3.46 21.53
CA GLU A 46 8.32 -2.72 22.40
C GLU A 46 8.88 -3.58 23.53
N LYS A 47 8.06 -4.46 24.12
CA LYS A 47 8.47 -5.36 25.20
C LYS A 47 9.27 -6.56 24.68
N HIS A 48 9.09 -6.93 23.42
CA HIS A 48 9.70 -8.09 22.79
C HIS A 48 10.41 -7.72 21.48
N PRO A 49 11.53 -6.99 21.56
CA PRO A 49 12.29 -6.54 20.39
C PRO A 49 12.83 -7.70 19.54
N GLU A 50 12.93 -8.92 20.10
CA GLU A 50 13.29 -10.15 19.38
C GLU A 50 12.33 -10.48 18.23
N PHE A 51 11.08 -10.00 18.28
CA PHE A 51 10.08 -10.24 17.24
C PHE A 51 9.92 -9.08 16.25
N ASN A 52 10.79 -8.06 16.28
CA ASN A 52 10.70 -6.90 15.40
C ASN A 52 10.66 -7.31 13.91
N ASP A 53 9.69 -6.77 13.17
CA ASP A 53 9.54 -6.98 11.73
C ASP A 53 9.37 -5.62 11.03
N PRO A 54 10.27 -5.26 10.09
CA PRO A 54 10.14 -4.04 9.29
C PRO A 54 8.82 -3.92 8.50
N ASN A 55 8.14 -5.04 8.24
CA ASN A 55 6.85 -5.07 7.54
C ASN A 55 5.64 -5.02 8.48
N SER A 56 5.86 -4.96 9.79
CA SER A 56 4.79 -4.87 10.78
C SER A 56 3.92 -3.63 10.55
N PRO A 57 2.58 -3.72 10.74
CA PRO A 57 1.68 -2.57 10.65
C PRO A 57 2.11 -1.36 11.50
N THR A 58 2.80 -1.58 12.63
CA THR A 58 3.27 -0.53 13.53
C THR A 58 4.40 0.32 12.95
N GLN A 59 5.18 -0.23 12.00
CA GLN A 59 6.32 0.43 11.36
C GLN A 59 5.90 1.28 10.15
N ARG A 60 4.62 1.24 9.75
CA ARG A 60 4.11 1.98 8.58
C ARG A 60 3.87 3.46 8.85
N VAL A 61 3.94 3.93 10.09
CA VAL A 61 3.76 5.35 10.43
C VAL A 61 5.12 6.05 10.35
N GLY A 62 5.23 6.96 9.39
CA GLY A 62 6.48 7.54 8.92
C GLY A 62 7.40 8.05 10.04
N GLY A 63 8.62 7.49 10.06
CA GLY A 63 9.76 8.11 10.73
C GLY A 63 9.99 9.55 10.23
N ALA A 64 10.77 10.31 11.01
CA ALA A 64 11.02 11.74 10.81
C ALA A 64 11.17 12.11 9.32
N VAL A 65 10.45 13.15 8.88
CA VAL A 65 10.43 13.65 7.49
C VAL A 65 11.86 13.95 7.03
N THR A 66 12.46 13.01 6.31
CA THR A 66 13.77 13.20 5.70
C THR A 66 13.57 14.10 4.47
N LYS A 67 14.06 15.34 4.56
CA LYS A 67 13.98 16.32 3.46
C LYS A 67 14.92 16.02 2.29
N ASN A 68 15.73 14.96 2.41
CA ASN A 68 16.75 14.59 1.43
C ASN A 68 16.38 13.25 0.80
N PHE A 69 15.60 13.30 -0.26
CA PHE A 69 15.35 12.13 -1.11
C PHE A 69 16.49 12.00 -2.11
N THR A 70 17.18 10.86 -2.10
CA THR A 70 18.13 10.52 -3.15
C THR A 70 17.38 10.22 -4.43
N THR A 71 17.82 10.75 -5.57
CA THR A 71 17.29 10.37 -6.87
C THR A 71 17.64 8.92 -7.17
N VAL A 72 16.63 8.09 -7.42
CA VAL A 72 16.80 6.70 -7.85
C VAL A 72 16.39 6.60 -9.31
N VAL A 73 17.22 5.92 -10.12
CA VAL A 73 16.90 5.66 -11.53
C VAL A 73 15.93 4.48 -11.60
N HIS A 74 14.84 4.62 -12.36
CA HIS A 74 13.91 3.52 -12.59
C HIS A 74 14.56 2.41 -13.44
N ASP A 75 14.33 1.15 -13.08
CA ASP A 75 14.82 -0.02 -13.83
C ASP A 75 14.33 -0.04 -15.29
N TYR A 76 13.12 0.49 -15.51
CA TYR A 76 12.49 0.60 -16.83
C TYR A 76 12.01 2.02 -17.08
N ARG A 77 11.94 2.40 -18.35
CA ARG A 77 11.39 3.70 -18.73
C ARG A 77 9.92 3.79 -18.33
N MET A 78 9.57 4.79 -17.52
CA MET A 78 8.18 5.15 -17.27
C MET A 78 7.62 5.87 -18.49
N TYR A 79 6.56 5.32 -19.09
CA TYR A 79 5.88 5.94 -20.22
C TYR A 79 4.89 7.00 -19.74
N SER A 80 4.80 8.11 -20.48
CA SER A 80 3.75 9.10 -20.31
C SER A 80 2.55 8.74 -21.17
N LEU A 81 1.34 8.96 -20.65
CA LEU A 81 0.12 8.91 -21.46
C LEU A 81 -0.07 10.24 -22.20
N SER A 82 -0.43 10.16 -23.48
CA SER A 82 -0.87 11.34 -24.23
C SER A 82 -2.31 11.70 -23.85
N ASN A 83 -2.61 13.00 -23.79
CA ASN A 83 -3.96 13.50 -23.50
C ASN A 83 -4.83 13.56 -24.77
N SER A 84 -6.15 13.63 -24.57
CA SER A 84 -7.17 13.89 -25.59
C SER A 84 -8.20 14.84 -25.02
N TYR A 85 -8.70 15.77 -25.84
CA TYR A 85 -9.66 16.82 -25.43
C TYR A 85 -10.96 16.78 -26.24
N SER A 86 -11.04 15.94 -27.27
CA SER A 86 -12.24 15.73 -28.04
C SER A 86 -12.48 14.25 -28.34
N LYS A 87 -13.70 13.93 -28.79
CA LYS A 87 -14.04 12.57 -29.22
C LYS A 87 -13.36 12.22 -30.54
N GLU A 88 -13.19 13.20 -31.41
CA GLU A 88 -12.58 13.09 -32.73
C GLU A 88 -11.10 12.65 -32.60
N GLU A 89 -10.35 13.25 -31.65
CA GLU A 89 -8.97 12.88 -31.36
C GLU A 89 -8.83 11.40 -30.93
N LEU A 90 -9.81 10.87 -30.18
CA LEU A 90 -9.84 9.45 -29.79
C LEU A 90 -10.12 8.53 -31.00
N GLN A 91 -11.01 8.95 -31.91
CA GLN A 91 -11.33 8.18 -33.11
C GLN A 91 -10.15 8.14 -34.10
N ASP A 92 -9.41 9.24 -34.22
CA ASP A 92 -8.18 9.30 -35.00
C ASP A 92 -7.10 8.41 -34.40
N TRP A 93 -6.96 8.42 -33.07
CA TRP A 93 -6.06 7.51 -32.36
C TRP A 93 -6.42 6.04 -32.63
N GLU A 94 -7.70 5.66 -32.51
CA GLU A 94 -8.17 4.29 -32.82
C GLU A 94 -7.84 3.90 -34.26
N THR A 95 -8.12 4.78 -35.21
CA THR A 95 -7.86 4.55 -36.64
C THR A 95 -6.38 4.31 -36.90
N ARG A 96 -5.49 5.08 -36.24
CA ARG A 96 -4.04 4.90 -36.34
C ARG A 96 -3.59 3.56 -35.75
N ILE A 97 -4.13 3.15 -34.60
CA ILE A 97 -3.79 1.87 -33.97
C ILE A 97 -4.25 0.70 -34.84
N ARG A 98 -5.46 0.73 -35.39
CA ARG A 98 -5.96 -0.31 -36.30
C ARG A 98 -5.06 -0.48 -37.53
N LYS A 99 -4.65 0.63 -38.15
CA LYS A 99 -3.71 0.59 -39.29
C LYS A 99 -2.35 -0.02 -38.96
N LEU A 100 -1.89 0.10 -37.72
CA LEU A 100 -0.61 -0.46 -37.27
C LEU A 100 -0.69 -1.96 -36.93
N VAL A 101 -1.88 -2.45 -36.58
CA VAL A 101 -2.11 -3.84 -36.16
C VAL A 101 -2.59 -4.72 -37.32
N ASP A 102 -3.45 -4.18 -38.20
CA ASP A 102 -4.05 -4.90 -39.33
C ASP A 102 -3.19 -4.83 -40.61
N GLY A 103 -2.04 -4.15 -40.56
CA GLY A 103 -1.12 -3.92 -41.68
C GLY A 103 0.13 -4.77 -41.65
#